data_AF-A0A920WPP1-F1
#
_entry.id   AF-A0A920WPP1-F1
#
_cell.length_a   1.000
_cell.length_b   1.000
_cell.length_c   1.000
_cell.angle_alpha   90.00
_cell.angle_beta   90.00
_cell.angle_gamma   90.00
#
_symmetry.space_group_name_H-M   'P 1'
#
loop_
_entity.id
_entity.type
_entity.pdbx_description
1 polymer ?
#
loop_
_entity_poly.entity_id
_entity_poly.type
_entity_poly.pdbx_seq_one_letter_code
_entity_poly.pdbx_strand_id
1 'polypeptide(L)'
;MARDRVSKRHYAQVILGRMTDPAAAVDVGFLDEVVDPDDFVEVALDRARALTGVSRGGLVRTRVTSRGAVADAIRAGLEDDLAHFNVEG
;
A
#
# COMPACT_ATOMS: atom_id res chain seq x y z
N MET A 1 -0.06 -8.50 0.96
CA MET A 1 -0.35 -7.05 1.13
C MET A 1 0.30 -6.46 2.38
N ALA A 2 -0.20 -6.70 3.59
CA ALA A 2 0.44 -6.14 4.80
C ALA A 2 1.90 -6.64 4.97
N ARG A 3 2.14 -7.94 4.76
CA ARG A 3 3.49 -8.55 4.89
C ARG A 3 4.56 -8.01 3.93
N ASP A 4 4.16 -7.43 2.80
CA ASP A 4 5.10 -7.00 1.75
C ASP A 4 5.63 -5.58 1.98
N ARG A 5 4.93 -4.78 2.80
CA ARG A 5 5.31 -3.39 3.11
C ARG A 5 5.50 -3.13 4.60
N VAL A 6 4.75 -3.82 5.46
CA VAL A 6 4.83 -3.62 6.91
C VAL A 6 6.14 -4.19 7.43
N SER A 7 6.88 -3.37 8.18
CA SER A 7 8.08 -3.80 8.88
C SER A 7 7.78 -4.97 9.80
N LYS A 8 8.58 -6.04 9.74
CA LYS A 8 8.43 -7.23 10.61
C LYS A 8 8.40 -6.87 12.10
N ARG A 9 9.11 -5.79 12.49
CA ARG A 9 9.16 -5.25 13.87
C ARG A 9 7.78 -4.82 14.39
N HIS A 10 6.89 -4.41 13.50
CA HIS A 10 5.59 -3.82 13.84
C HIS A 10 4.40 -4.74 13.57
N TYR A 11 4.65 -5.94 13.01
CA TYR A 11 3.58 -6.81 12.50
C TYR A 11 2.54 -7.19 13.56
N ALA A 12 2.98 -7.55 14.77
CA ALA A 12 2.07 -7.88 15.87
C ALA A 12 1.15 -6.71 16.26
N GLN A 13 1.70 -5.49 16.30
CA GLN A 13 0.93 -4.29 16.66
C GLN A 13 -0.10 -3.94 15.58
N VAL A 14 0.25 -4.13 14.30
CA VAL A 14 -0.68 -3.94 13.18
C VAL A 14 -1.84 -4.94 13.23
N ILE A 15 -1.55 -6.22 13.52
CA ILE A 15 -2.59 -7.25 13.63
C ILE A 15 -3.55 -6.98 14.80
N LEU A 16 -3.05 -6.38 15.88
CA LEU A 16 -3.86 -5.97 17.03
C LEU A 16 -4.64 -4.66 16.82
N GLY A 17 -4.54 -4.05 15.63
CA GLY A 17 -5.26 -2.82 15.30
C GLY A 17 -4.74 -1.57 16.01
N ARG A 18 -3.46 -1.55 16.40
CA ARG A 18 -2.87 -0.37 17.04
C ARG A 18 -2.83 0.82 16.07
N MET A 19 -3.39 1.94 16.52
CA MET A 19 -3.32 3.21 15.78
C MET A 19 -1.88 3.74 15.77
N THR A 20 -1.48 4.30 14.63
CA THR A 20 -0.13 4.84 14.41
C THR A 20 -0.25 6.30 13.98
N ASP A 21 0.56 7.19 14.55
CA ASP A 21 0.69 8.57 14.06
C ASP A 21 1.42 8.62 12.70
N PRO A 22 1.38 9.74 11.96
CA PRO A 22 1.98 9.83 10.63
C PRO A 22 3.48 9.51 10.61
N ALA A 23 4.26 9.98 11.59
CA ALA A 23 5.71 9.78 11.61
C ALA A 23 6.04 8.30 11.82
N ALA A 24 5.36 7.65 12.76
CA ALA A 24 5.50 6.22 13.00
C ALA A 24 4.95 5.38 11.83
N ALA A 25 3.94 5.85 11.10
CA ALA A 25 3.39 5.17 9.92
C ALA A 25 4.42 5.02 8.78
N VAL A 26 5.43 5.89 8.71
CA VAL A 26 6.58 5.72 7.80
C VAL A 26 7.44 4.54 8.22
N ASP A 27 7.85 4.45 9.49
CA ASP A 27 8.68 3.33 9.99
C ASP A 27 7.93 1.99 9.97
N VAL A 28 6.60 2.02 10.15
CA VAL A 28 5.74 0.84 9.98
C VAL A 28 5.68 0.40 8.53
N GLY A 29 5.77 1.32 7.57
CA GLY A 29 5.68 1.05 6.12
C GLY A 29 4.28 1.26 5.52
N PHE A 30 3.41 2.00 6.22
CA PHE A 30 2.13 2.46 5.68
C PHE A 30 2.29 3.67 4.76
N LEU A 31 3.17 4.61 5.15
CA LEU A 31 3.48 5.82 4.38
C LEU A 31 4.92 5.75 3.86
N ASP A 32 5.16 6.38 2.71
CA ASP A 32 6.50 6.52 2.15
C ASP A 32 7.18 7.81 2.65
N GLU A 33 6.42 8.89 2.85
CA GLU A 33 6.90 10.15 3.44
C GLU A 33 5.78 10.83 4.25
N VAL A 34 6.18 11.74 5.15
CA VAL A 34 5.30 12.69 5.83
C VAL A 34 5.80 14.09 5.46
N VAL A 35 4.87 14.95 5.11
CA VAL A 35 5.12 16.32 4.65
C VAL A 35 4.25 17.28 5.45
N ASP A 36 4.55 18.57 5.35
CA ASP A 36 3.69 19.60 5.91
C ASP A 36 2.28 19.52 5.25
N PRO A 37 1.19 19.62 6.01
CA PRO A 37 -0.16 19.59 5.46
C PRO A 37 -0.41 20.66 4.38
N ASP A 38 0.19 21.85 4.53
CA ASP A 38 -0.01 22.96 3.60
C ASP A 38 0.71 22.70 2.25
N ASP A 39 1.76 21.88 2.25
CA ASP A 39 2.55 21.53 1.07
C ASP A 39 2.12 20.22 0.39
N PHE A 40 1.20 19.46 1.00
CA PHE A 40 0.90 18.07 0.61
C PHE A 40 0.62 17.89 -0.89
N VAL A 41 -0.23 18.75 -1.45
CA VAL A 41 -0.64 18.65 -2.86
C VAL A 41 0.52 18.98 -3.79
N GLU A 42 1.30 20.00 -3.47
CA GLU A 42 2.45 20.41 -4.27
C GLU A 42 3.50 19.30 -4.30
N VAL A 43 3.85 18.75 -3.14
CA VAL A 43 4.82 17.66 -3.05
C VAL A 43 4.33 16.43 -3.79
N ALA A 44 3.05 16.05 -3.64
CA ALA A 44 2.49 14.91 -4.38
C ALA A 44 2.57 15.09 -5.90
N LEU A 45 2.29 16.29 -6.40
CA LEU A 45 2.40 16.61 -7.83
C LEU A 45 3.84 16.57 -8.32
N ASP A 46 4.80 17.09 -7.54
CA ASP A 46 6.22 17.04 -7.90
C ASP A 46 6.76 15.61 -7.95
N ARG A 47 6.34 14.76 -7.02
CA ARG A 47 6.65 13.32 -7.04
C ARG A 47 6.08 12.66 -8.29
N ALA A 48 4.84 12.96 -8.64
CA ALA A 48 4.20 12.43 -9.84
C ALA A 48 4.93 12.88 -11.12
N ARG A 49 5.31 14.17 -11.20
CA ARG A 49 6.09 14.71 -12.33
C ARG A 49 7.44 14.02 -12.46
N ALA A 50 8.15 13.80 -11.34
CA ALA A 50 9.45 13.11 -11.35
C ALA A 50 9.36 11.67 -11.92
N LEU A 51 8.22 11.00 -11.74
CA LEU A 51 8.00 9.65 -12.27
C LEU A 51 7.73 9.60 -13.79
N THR A 52 7.50 10.74 -14.46
CA THR A 52 7.22 10.77 -15.91
C THR A 52 8.40 10.32 -16.78
N GLY A 53 9.62 10.35 -16.24
CA GLY A 53 10.82 9.86 -16.94
C GLY A 53 10.86 8.32 -17.08
N VAL A 54 9.96 7.59 -16.43
CA VAL A 54 9.92 6.12 -16.47
C VAL A 54 9.10 5.65 -17.68
N SER A 55 9.67 4.74 -18.47
CA SER A 55 8.94 4.19 -19.63
C SER A 55 7.69 3.44 -19.19
N ARG A 56 6.55 3.78 -19.80
CA ARG A 56 5.25 3.17 -19.48
C ARG A 56 5.28 1.65 -19.62
N GLY A 57 5.84 1.14 -20.72
CA GLY A 57 5.95 -0.30 -20.97
C GLY A 57 6.87 -1.00 -19.97
N GLY A 58 7.97 -0.36 -19.56
CA GLY A 58 8.86 -0.87 -18.53
C GLY A 58 8.15 -0.95 -17.18
N LEU A 59 7.44 0.12 -16.79
CA LEU A 59 6.67 0.15 -15.55
C LEU A 59 5.57 -0.92 -15.49
N VAL A 60 4.85 -1.15 -16.59
CA VAL A 60 3.84 -2.21 -16.68
C VAL A 60 4.48 -3.58 -16.46
N ARG A 61 5.57 -3.89 -17.16
CA ARG A 61 6.28 -5.19 -16.99
C ARG A 61 6.77 -5.36 -15.56
N THR A 62 7.41 -4.34 -14.99
CA THR A 62 7.89 -4.37 -13.60
C THR A 62 6.75 -4.57 -12.62
N ARG A 63 5.60 -3.93 -12.82
CA ARG A 63 4.42 -4.11 -11.95
C ARG A 63 3.88 -5.54 -12.02
N VAL A 64 3.77 -6.10 -13.22
CA VAL A 64 3.31 -7.49 -13.42
C VAL A 64 4.28 -8.46 -12.74
N THR A 65 5.58 -8.33 -12.97
CA THR A 65 6.56 -9.29 -12.41
C THR A 65 6.73 -9.16 -10.90
N SER A 66 6.70 -7.94 -10.35
CA SER A 66 6.89 -7.72 -8.91
C SER A 66 5.61 -7.94 -8.07
N ARG A 67 4.42 -7.72 -8.65
CA ARG A 67 3.15 -7.72 -7.90
C ARG A 67 2.08 -8.66 -8.45
N GLY A 68 2.35 -9.39 -9.53
CA GLY A 68 1.36 -10.30 -10.15
C GLY A 68 0.80 -11.32 -9.17
N ALA A 69 1.68 -12.06 -8.48
CA ALA A 69 1.25 -13.04 -7.47
C ALA A 69 0.42 -12.42 -6.33
N VAL A 70 0.77 -11.20 -5.91
CA VAL A 70 0.00 -10.47 -4.90
C VAL A 70 -1.38 -10.10 -5.44
N ALA A 71 -1.47 -9.64 -6.68
CA ALA A 71 -2.74 -9.30 -7.34
C ALA A 71 -3.66 -10.54 -7.46
N ASP A 72 -3.10 -11.69 -7.78
CA ASP A 72 -3.86 -12.95 -7.88
C ASP A 72 -4.36 -13.41 -6.51
N ALA A 73 -3.53 -13.32 -5.47
CA ALA A 73 -3.94 -13.65 -4.10
C ALA A 73 -5.06 -12.74 -3.58
N ILE A 74 -5.03 -11.44 -3.92
CA ILE A 74 -6.10 -10.50 -3.56
C ILE A 74 -7.40 -10.88 -4.27
N ARG A 75 -7.33 -11.23 -5.56
CA ARG A 75 -8.52 -11.60 -6.33
C ARG A 75 -9.19 -12.84 -5.76
N ALA A 76 -8.41 -13.88 -5.45
CA ALA A 76 -8.92 -15.10 -4.83
C ALA A 76 -9.51 -14.83 -3.44
N GLY A 77 -8.80 -14.09 -2.58
CA GLY A 77 -9.30 -13.75 -1.24
C GLY A 77 -10.59 -12.94 -1.27
N LEU A 78 -10.75 -12.01 -2.22
CA LEU A 78 -11.98 -11.24 -2.37
C LEU A 78 -13.17 -12.11 -2.81
N GLU A 79 -12.94 -13.09 -3.69
CA GLU A 79 -13.97 -14.06 -4.09
C GLU A 79 -14.43 -14.89 -2.90
N ASP A 80 -13.49 -15.37 -2.09
CA ASP A 80 -13.78 -16.09 -0.85
C ASP A 80 -14.53 -15.21 0.15
N ASP A 81 -14.08 -13.97 0.40
CA ASP A 81 -14.72 -13.05 1.33
C ASP A 81 -16.17 -12.78 0.89
N LEU A 82 -16.41 -12.51 -0.39
CA LEU A 82 -17.75 -12.26 -0.93
C LEU A 82 -18.69 -13.47 -0.81
N ALA A 83 -18.16 -14.69 -0.90
CA ALA A 83 -18.95 -15.90 -0.72
C ALA A 83 -19.45 -16.10 0.73
N HIS A 84 -18.75 -15.53 1.71
CA HIS A 84 -19.04 -15.68 3.13
C HIS A 84 -19.56 -14.40 3.81
N PHE A 85 -19.43 -13.25 3.16
CA PHE A 85 -19.86 -11.96 3.68
C PHE A 85 -21.39 -11.87 3.69
N ASN A 86 -21.98 -12.19 4.83
CA ASN A 86 -23.40 -12.01 5.09
C ASN A 86 -23.63 -10.90 6.13
N VAL A 87 -24.45 -9.91 5.78
CA VAL A 87 -24.84 -8.79 6.66
C VAL A 87 -26.27 -8.97 7.18
N GLU A 88 -26.97 -10.00 6.74
CA GLU A 88 -28.29 -10.33 7.28
C GLU A 88 -28.15 -10.89 8.70
N GLY A 89 -28.67 -10.12 9.65
CA GLY A 89 -29.03 -10.54 11.00
C GLY A 89 -30.51 -10.34 11.22
#